data_AF-A0A0A8YLZ3-F1
#
_entry.id   AF-A0A0A8YLZ3-F1
#
_cell.length_a   1.000
_cell.length_b   1.000
_cell.length_c   1.000
_cell.angle_alpha   90.00
_cell.angle_beta   90.00
_cell.angle_gamma   90.00
#
_symmetry.space_group_name_H-M   'P 1'
#
loop_
_entity.id
_entity.type
_entity.pdbx_description
1 polymer ?
#
loop_
_entity_poly.entity_id
_entity_poly.type
_entity_poly.pdbx_seq_one_letter_code
_entity_poly.pdbx_strand_id
1 'polypeptide(L)' 'MKGALEAATEFFELSTEHKEAFSSDDIRQPIRYDTNSRDGISMARSFLKHYANPLEDWIQYWPMHPPTYR' A
#
# COMPACT_ATOMS: atom_id res chain seq x y z
N MET A 1 -6.12 13.56 -11.92
CA MET A 1 -6.67 12.41 -11.17
C MET A 1 -6.38 11.04 -11.81
N LYS A 2 -5.93 10.94 -13.07
CA LYS A 2 -5.63 9.64 -13.71
C LYS A 2 -4.41 8.92 -13.11
N GLY A 3 -3.31 9.64 -12.87
CA GLY A 3 -2.05 9.02 -12.42
C GLY A 3 -2.12 8.31 -11.07
N ALA A 4 -2.84 8.86 -10.07
CA ALA A 4 -2.95 8.21 -8.76
C ALA A 4 -3.73 6.89 -8.81
N LEU A 5 -4.76 6.80 -9.65
CA LEU A 5 -5.52 5.57 -9.83
C LEU A 5 -4.70 4.53 -10.60
N GLU A 6 -4.01 4.95 -11.66
CA GLU A 6 -3.11 4.10 -12.46
C GLU A 6 -1.98 3.51 -11.60
N ALA A 7 -1.28 4.35 -10.84
CA ALA A 7 -0.27 3.95 -9.86
C ALA A 7 -0.79 2.91 -8.86
N ALA A 8 -1.97 3.15 -8.28
CA ALA A 8 -2.57 2.23 -7.34
C ALA A 8 -2.94 0.89 -8.00
N THR A 9 -3.54 0.93 -9.19
CA THR A 9 -3.88 -0.27 -9.97
C THR A 9 -2.64 -1.10 -10.24
N GLU A 10 -1.59 -0.49 -10.79
CA GLU A 10 -0.34 -1.18 -11.12
C GLU A 10 0.33 -1.80 -9.88
N PHE A 11 0.29 -1.14 -8.72
CA PHE A 11 0.79 -1.72 -7.47
C PHE A 11 -0.01 -2.96 -7.04
N PHE A 12 -1.35 -2.91 -7.12
CA PHE A 12 -2.17 -4.05 -6.71
C PHE A 12 -2.10 -5.23 -7.69
N GLU A 13 -1.70 -4.98 -8.94
CA GLU A 13 -1.40 -6.00 -9.95
C GLU A 13 -0.04 -6.69 -9.76
N LEU A 14 0.85 -6.16 -8.91
CA LEU A 14 2.10 -6.84 -8.55
C LEU A 14 1.85 -8.20 -7.87
N SER A 15 2.90 -9.03 -7.87
CA SER A 15 2.86 -10.33 -7.22
C SER A 15 2.57 -10.22 -5.72
N THR A 16 2.04 -11.29 -5.13
CA THR A 16 1.75 -11.32 -3.69
C THR A 16 3.00 -11.04 -2.87
N GLU A 17 4.15 -11.58 -3.26
CA GLU A 17 5.44 -11.38 -2.57
C GLU A 17 5.85 -9.89 -2.53
N HIS A 18 5.62 -9.15 -3.63
CA HIS A 18 5.90 -7.70 -3.67
C HIS A 18 4.99 -6.90 -2.74
N LYS A 19 3.72 -7.28 -2.65
CA LYS A 19 2.75 -6.60 -1.77
C LYS A 19 2.99 -6.96 -0.30
N GLU A 20 3.28 -8.22 -0.02
CA GLU A 20 3.57 -8.72 1.33
C GLU A 20 4.88 -8.18 1.91
N ALA A 21 5.80 -7.68 1.08
CA ALA A 21 6.96 -6.92 1.55
C ALA A 21 6.59 -5.68 2.40
N PHE A 22 5.36 -5.18 2.25
CA PHE A 22 4.81 -4.06 3.03
C PHE A 22 3.84 -4.54 4.13
N SER A 23 3.66 -5.85 4.31
CA SER A 23 2.76 -6.40 5.33
C SER A 23 3.32 -6.19 6.72
N SER A 24 2.48 -5.72 7.65
CA SER A 24 2.87 -5.58 9.04
C SER A 24 1.66 -5.55 9.97
N ASP A 25 1.78 -6.23 11.12
CA ASP A 25 0.85 -6.12 12.23
C ASP A 25 1.02 -4.79 13.01
N ASP A 26 2.16 -4.09 12.88
CA ASP A 26 2.37 -2.80 13.53
C ASP A 26 1.65 -1.69 12.75
N ILE A 27 0.52 -1.25 13.29
CA ILE A 27 -0.30 -0.20 12.70
C ILE A 27 0.43 1.13 12.56
N ARG A 28 1.54 1.35 13.27
CA ARG A 28 2.34 2.58 13.23
C ARG A 28 3.33 2.61 12.09
N GLN A 29 3.54 1.49 11.37
CA GLN A 29 4.42 1.47 10.22
C GLN A 29 4.05 2.57 9.21
N PRO A 30 5.02 3.35 8.71
CA PRO A 30 4.78 4.44 7.78
C PRO A 30 4.10 3.99 6.49
N ILE A 31 4.44 2.77 6.04
CA ILE A 31 3.77 2.06 4.95
C ILE A 31 3.27 0.72 5.48
N ARG A 32 2.03 0.35 5.13
CA ARG A 32 1.43 -0.90 5.60
C ARG A 32 0.45 -1.45 4.59
N TYR A 33 0.78 -2.61 4.02
CA TYR A 33 -0.14 -3.46 3.28
C TYR A 33 -0.87 -4.38 4.26
N ASP A 34 -2.16 -4.57 4.05
CA ASP A 34 -2.96 -5.47 4.86
C ASP A 34 -4.15 -5.96 4.03
N THR A 35 -4.56 -7.19 4.32
CA THR A 35 -5.75 -7.81 3.74
C THR A 35 -6.68 -8.13 4.88
N ASN A 36 -7.87 -7.52 4.87
CA ASN A 36 -8.85 -7.78 5.92
C ASN A 36 -9.52 -9.14 5.65
N SER A 37 -8.85 -10.22 6.03
CA SER A 37 -9.36 -11.60 5.97
C SER A 37 -9.85 -12.09 7.33
N ARG A 38 -9.68 -11.30 8.40
CA ARG A 38 -10.07 -11.67 9.77
C ARG A 38 -11.56 -11.40 10.00
N ASP A 39 -12.30 -12.50 10.12
CA ASP A 39 -13.58 -12.70 10.81
C ASP A 39 -14.75 -11.72 10.53
N GLY A 40 -15.73 -12.20 9.76
CA GLY A 40 -17.11 -11.69 9.80
C GLY A 40 -17.43 -10.47 8.94
N ILE A 41 -16.44 -9.86 8.28
CA ILE A 41 -16.67 -8.77 7.32
C ILE A 41 -16.91 -9.38 5.94
N SER A 42 -18.11 -9.19 5.37
CA SER A 42 -18.55 -9.82 4.12
C SER A 42 -17.79 -9.38 2.85
N MET A 43 -16.75 -8.54 2.99
CA MET A 43 -16.02 -7.93 1.89
C MET A 43 -14.52 -8.01 2.20
N ALA A 44 -13.87 -9.06 1.70
CA ALA A 44 -12.42 -9.13 1.68
C ALA A 44 -11.87 -7.94 0.90
N ARG A 45 -11.00 -7.14 1.52
CA ARG A 45 -10.34 -6.00 0.88
C ARG A 45 -8.85 -6.01 1.18
N SER A 46 -8.07 -5.67 0.18
CA SER A 46 -6.65 -5.33 0.34
C SER A 46 -6.51 -3.82 0.37
N PHE A 47 -5.61 -3.30 1.19
CA PHE A 47 -5.28 -1.87 1.19
C PHE A 47 -3.80 -1.64 1.44
N LEU A 48 -3.33 -0.47 1.00
CA LEU A 48 -2.00 0.06 1.32
C LEU A 48 -2.20 1.41 2.00
N LYS A 49 -1.74 1.54 3.24
CA LYS A 49 -1.69 2.80 3.99
C LYS A 49 -0.29 3.39 3.85
N HIS A 50 -0.18 4.69 3.62
CA HIS A 50 1.08 5.42 3.68
C HIS A 50 0.92 6.76 4.39
N TYR A 51 1.88 7.16 5.21
CA TYR A 51 1.97 8.52 5.73
C TYR A 51 2.41 9.49 4.63
N ALA A 52 1.94 10.73 4.70
CA ALA A 52 2.12 11.69 3.61
C ALA A 52 2.30 13.16 4.07
N ASN A 53 2.29 13.44 5.39
CA ASN A 53 2.40 14.81 5.90
C ASN A 53 3.37 14.91 7.09
N PRO A 54 4.44 15.73 7.00
CA PRO A 54 4.92 16.40 5.79
C PRO A 54 5.52 15.39 4.80
N LEU A 55 5.37 15.60 3.49
CA LEU A 55 5.72 14.58 2.48
C LEU A 55 7.20 14.17 2.50
N GLU A 56 8.09 15.14 2.72
CA GLU A 56 9.55 14.96 2.76
C GLU A 56 10.02 13.93 3.80
N ASP A 57 9.24 13.77 4.88
CA ASP A 57 9.56 12.82 5.95
C ASP A 57 9.12 11.38 5.61
N TRP A 58 8.28 11.18 4.59
CA TRP A 58 7.61 9.90 4.37
C TRP A 58 7.82 9.29 3.00
N ILE A 59 8.08 10.10 1.97
CA ILE A 59 8.12 9.64 0.57
C ILE A 59 9.18 8.54 0.35
N GLN A 60 10.27 8.52 1.12
CA GLN A 60 11.29 7.48 1.03
C GLN A 60 10.77 6.08 1.37
N TYR A 61 9.71 5.97 2.19
CA TYR A 61 9.13 4.70 2.60
C TYR A 61 8.05 4.17 1.64
N TRP A 62 7.62 4.94 0.65
CA TRP A 62 6.55 4.52 -0.28
C TRP A 62 7.02 3.34 -1.16
N PRO A 63 6.19 2.68 -1.96
CA PRO A 63 6.68 1.70 -2.94
C PRO A 63 7.60 2.36 -3.98
N MET A 64 8.72 1.71 -4.33
CA MET A 64 9.56 2.11 -5.47
C MET A 64 9.07 1.50 -6.80
N HIS A 65 8.27 0.44 -6.69
CA HIS A 65 7.67 -0.26 -7.81
C HIS A 65 6.15 -0.28 -7.63
N PRO A 66 5.38 -0.01 -8.70
CA PRO A 66 5.83 0.45 -10.03
C PRO A 66 6.47 1.87 -9.98
N PRO A 67 7.32 2.26 -10.96
CA PRO A 67 7.92 3.59 -11.00
C PRO A 67 6.89 4.74 -11.07
N THR A 68 5.67 4.43 -11.53
CA THR A 68 4.52 5.35 -11.58
C THR A 68 3.95 5.67 -10.18
N TYR A 69 4.36 4.95 -9.13
CA TYR A 69 3.76 5.07 -7.80
C TYR A 69 4.15 6.35 -7.05
N ARG A 70 5.31 6.92 -7.36
CA ARG A 70 5.84 8.12 -6.70
C ARG A 70 5.94 9.29 -7.66
#